data_AF-A0A7C7FYI7-F1
#
_entry.id   AF-A0A7C7FYI7-F1
#
_cell.length_a   1.000
_cell.length_b   1.000
_cell.length_c   1.000
_cell.angle_alpha   90.00
_cell.angle_beta   90.00
_cell.angle_gamma   90.00
#
_symmetry.space_group_name_H-M   'P 1'
#
loop_
_entity.id
_entity.type
_entity.pdbx_description
1 polymer ?
#
loop_
_entity_poly.entity_id
_entity_poly.type
_entity_poly.pdbx_seq_one_letter_code
_entity_poly.pdbx_strand_id
1 'polypeptide(L)'
;MSDKQEYIAKLEQAITQKYGVEAINNPRRFWSPDKEKEYIQQSLEERQKFAKLSDIQDKVEQDGFLINKKLLTRDHNRTCPVCKKYSFRPKDDLYMNKFEACFECYIQYVEDREERWATGWRPNKEK
;
A
#
# COMPACT_ATOMS: atom_id res chain seq x y z
N MET A 1 1.60 -12.32 60.18
CA MET A 1 1.22 -12.07 58.78
C MET A 1 0.10 -11.04 58.79
N SER A 2 0.07 -10.08 57.87
CA SER A 2 -0.96 -9.03 57.85
C SER A 2 -2.29 -9.63 57.38
N ASP A 3 -3.42 -9.32 58.04
CA ASP A 3 -4.78 -9.76 57.64
C ASP A 3 -5.06 -9.58 56.14
N LYS A 4 -4.48 -8.55 55.52
CA LYS A 4 -4.61 -8.27 54.09
C LYS A 4 -3.99 -9.35 53.21
N GLN A 5 -2.87 -9.94 53.63
CA GLN A 5 -2.18 -11.00 52.88
C GLN A 5 -3.01 -12.30 52.89
N GLU A 6 -3.67 -12.61 54.00
CA GLU A 6 -4.55 -13.77 54.12
C GLU A 6 -5.82 -13.63 53.28
N TYR A 7 -6.40 -12.42 53.23
CA TYR A 7 -7.55 -12.12 52.38
C TYR A 7 -7.24 -12.31 50.89
N ILE A 8 -6.08 -11.82 50.44
CA ILE A 8 -5.62 -11.96 49.04
C ILE A 8 -5.46 -13.44 48.66
N ALA A 9 -4.82 -14.24 49.52
CA ALA A 9 -4.62 -15.66 49.25
C ALA A 9 -5.95 -16.43 49.13
N LYS A 10 -6.94 -16.13 49.97
CA LYS A 10 -8.31 -16.71 49.87
C LYS A 10 -9.00 -16.29 48.57
N LEU A 11 -8.82 -15.04 48.15
CA LEU A 11 -9.37 -14.52 46.90
C LEU A 11 -8.77 -15.23 45.68
N GLU A 12 -7.45 -15.40 45.64
CA GLU A 12 -6.75 -16.12 44.57
C GLU A 12 -7.22 -17.59 44.50
N GLN A 13 -7.38 -18.28 45.62
CA GLN A 13 -7.94 -19.63 45.65
C GLN A 13 -9.37 -19.68 45.07
N ALA A 14 -10.24 -18.75 45.46
CA ALA A 14 -11.61 -18.68 44.94
C ALA A 14 -11.64 -18.38 43.42
N ILE A 15 -10.75 -17.52 42.93
CA ILE A 15 -10.60 -17.21 41.50
C ILE A 15 -10.07 -18.43 40.75
N THR A 16 -9.09 -19.16 41.30
CA THR A 16 -8.56 -20.40 40.73
C THR A 16 -9.68 -21.42 40.50
N GLN A 17 -10.52 -21.61 41.52
CA GLN A 17 -11.59 -22.60 41.50
C GLN A 17 -12.69 -22.26 40.48
N LYS A 18 -12.99 -20.97 40.27
CA LYS A 18 -14.03 -20.52 39.34
C LYS A 18 -13.56 -20.35 37.90
N TYR A 19 -12.36 -19.82 37.70
CA TYR A 19 -11.88 -19.34 36.39
C TYR A 19 -10.56 -19.97 35.95
N GLY A 20 -9.99 -20.87 36.74
CA GLY A 20 -8.74 -21.55 36.44
C GLY A 20 -7.49 -20.76 36.86
N VAL A 21 -6.33 -21.41 36.74
CA VAL A 21 -5.04 -20.87 37.19
C VAL A 21 -4.58 -19.69 36.33
N GLU A 22 -5.05 -19.60 35.09
CA GLU A 22 -4.72 -18.50 34.17
C GLU A 22 -5.24 -17.15 34.66
N ALA A 23 -6.41 -17.13 35.32
CA ALA A 23 -7.10 -15.92 35.73
C ALA A 23 -6.42 -15.14 36.87
N ILE A 24 -5.50 -15.78 37.61
CA ILE A 24 -4.73 -15.13 38.68
C ILE A 24 -3.44 -14.51 38.13
N ASN A 25 -2.99 -14.95 36.95
CA ASN A 25 -1.73 -14.47 36.41
C ASN A 25 -1.81 -12.99 36.08
N ASN A 26 -0.89 -12.22 36.65
CA ASN A 26 -0.68 -10.85 36.22
C ASN A 26 -0.27 -10.86 34.73
N PRO A 27 -0.92 -10.10 33.84
CA PRO A 27 -0.54 -10.03 32.43
C PRO A 27 0.95 -9.70 32.20
N ARG A 28 1.56 -8.93 33.11
CA ARG A 28 2.99 -8.61 33.09
C ARG A 28 3.89 -9.85 33.26
N ARG A 29 3.39 -10.93 33.88
CA ARG A 29 4.14 -12.18 34.06
C ARG A 29 4.59 -12.77 32.73
N PHE A 30 3.78 -12.60 31.69
CA PHE A 30 4.08 -13.11 30.36
C PHE A 30 4.81 -12.10 29.47
N TRP A 31 5.11 -10.91 29.99
CA TRP A 31 5.82 -9.84 29.28
C TRP A 31 7.32 -9.99 29.49
N SER A 32 7.97 -10.72 28.58
CA SER A 32 9.43 -10.87 28.58
C SER A 32 10.11 -9.68 27.89
N PRO A 33 11.40 -9.42 28.16
CA PRO A 33 12.17 -8.41 27.46
C PRO A 33 12.18 -8.60 25.93
N ASP A 34 12.08 -9.83 25.44
CA ASP A 34 12.04 -10.13 24.02
C ASP A 34 10.69 -9.76 23.39
N LYS A 35 9.57 -10.03 24.09
CA LYS A 35 8.24 -9.55 23.65
C LYS A 35 8.15 -8.03 23.63
N GLU A 36 8.84 -7.36 24.54
CA GLU A 36 8.89 -5.90 24.53
C GLU A 36 9.58 -5.36 23.27
N LYS A 37 10.70 -5.97 22.86
CA LYS A 37 11.38 -5.62 21.60
C LYS A 37 10.49 -5.89 20.38
N GLU A 38 9.83 -7.05 20.33
CA GLU A 38 8.89 -7.40 19.26
C GLU A 38 7.73 -6.39 19.18
N TYR A 39 7.15 -6.02 20.33
CA TYR A 39 6.10 -5.02 20.40
C TYR A 39 6.55 -3.65 19.88
N ILE A 40 7.74 -3.20 20.27
CA ILE A 40 8.31 -1.94 19.78
C ILE A 40 8.48 -2.00 18.26
N GLN A 41 8.99 -3.11 17.72
CA GLN A 41 9.12 -3.30 16.28
C GLN A 41 7.77 -3.26 15.58
N GLN A 42 6.77 -3.99 16.07
CA GLN A 42 5.41 -3.98 15.52
C GLN A 42 4.79 -2.59 15.53
N SER A 43 4.96 -1.83 16.62
CA SER A 43 4.46 -0.46 16.73
C SER A 43 5.12 0.49 15.73
N LEU A 44 6.42 0.33 15.47
CA LEU A 44 7.13 1.10 14.44
C LEU A 44 6.63 0.78 13.03
N GLU A 45 6.44 -0.50 12.72
CA GLU A 45 5.90 -0.94 11.43
C GLU A 45 4.47 -0.45 11.21
N GLU A 46 3.64 -0.50 12.24
CA GLU A 46 2.28 -0.01 12.23
C GLU A 46 2.24 1.50 11.97
N ARG A 47 3.10 2.28 12.64
CA ARG A 47 3.24 3.72 12.38
C ARG A 47 3.60 4.00 10.92
N GLN A 48 4.53 3.24 10.35
CA GLN A 48 4.90 3.39 8.94
C GLN A 48 3.75 3.07 7.98
N LYS A 49 2.95 2.04 8.29
CA LYS A 49 1.76 1.69 7.50
C LYS A 49 0.71 2.79 7.57
N PHE A 50 0.44 3.33 8.76
CA PHE A 50 -0.51 4.43 8.93
C PHE A 50 -0.07 5.71 8.22
N ALA A 51 1.22 6.07 8.27
CA ALA A 51 1.74 7.21 7.54
C ALA A 51 1.47 7.09 6.03
N LYS A 52 1.81 5.93 5.43
CA LYS A 52 1.55 5.66 4.01
C LYS A 52 0.05 5.72 3.66
N LEU A 53 -0.82 5.21 4.54
CA LEU A 53 -2.26 5.25 4.32
C LEU A 53 -2.81 6.67 4.40
N SER A 54 -2.33 7.47 5.36
CA SER A 54 -2.67 8.89 5.48
C SER A 54 -2.31 9.64 4.20
N ASP A 55 -1.07 9.47 3.71
CA ASP A 55 -0.61 10.14 2.48
C ASP A 55 -1.47 9.78 1.26
N ILE A 56 -2.00 8.55 1.21
CA ILE A 56 -2.90 8.09 0.13
C ILE A 56 -4.30 8.69 0.28
N GLN A 57 -4.80 8.81 1.52
CA GLN A 57 -6.14 9.31 1.82
C GLN A 57 -6.24 10.84 1.81
N ASP A 58 -5.10 11.53 1.90
CA ASP A 58 -5.04 12.98 1.79
C ASP A 58 -5.73 13.45 0.49
N LYS A 59 -6.73 14.32 0.68
CA LYS A 59 -7.50 14.93 -0.40
C LYS A 59 -6.94 16.32 -0.70
N VAL A 60 -6.75 16.60 -1.98
CA VAL A 60 -6.39 17.91 -2.51
C VAL A 60 -7.60 18.45 -3.25
N GLU A 61 -7.86 19.74 -3.07
CA GLU A 61 -8.91 20.44 -3.80
C GLU A 61 -8.40 20.79 -5.21
N GLN A 62 -9.07 20.29 -6.24
CA GLN A 62 -8.78 20.60 -7.62
C GLN A 62 -10.10 20.86 -8.36
N ASP A 63 -10.19 22.01 -9.01
CA ASP A 63 -11.36 22.46 -9.80
C ASP A 63 -12.70 22.37 -9.05
N GLY A 64 -12.69 22.63 -7.73
CA GLY A 64 -13.88 22.60 -6.85
C GLY A 64 -14.28 21.23 -6.32
N PHE A 65 -13.49 20.18 -6.58
CA PHE A 65 -13.71 18.82 -6.08
C PHE A 65 -12.52 18.35 -5.22
N LEU A 66 -12.81 17.57 -4.18
CA LEU A 66 -11.81 16.95 -3.30
C LEU A 66 -11.38 15.59 -3.86
N ILE A 67 -10.16 15.52 -4.39
CA ILE A 67 -9.60 14.32 -5.04
C ILE A 67 -8.43 13.78 -4.22
N ASN A 68 -8.32 12.46 -4.07
CA ASN A 68 -7.19 11.85 -3.37
C ASN A 68 -5.87 12.09 -4.14
N LYS A 69 -4.79 12.47 -3.44
CA LYS A 69 -3.45 12.76 -4.04
C LYS A 69 -2.97 11.68 -5.00
N LYS A 70 -3.25 10.40 -4.71
CA LYS A 70 -2.85 9.24 -5.52
C LYS A 70 -3.42 9.24 -6.95
N LEU A 71 -4.55 9.90 -7.19
CA LEU A 71 -5.17 9.95 -8.52
C LEU A 71 -4.52 11.00 -9.43
N LEU A 72 -3.82 11.98 -8.85
CA LEU A 72 -3.21 13.10 -9.55
C LEU A 72 -1.81 12.81 -10.08
N THR A 73 -1.12 11.81 -9.50
CA THR A 73 0.26 11.46 -9.89
C THR A 73 0.33 10.60 -11.16
N ARG A 74 -0.80 10.15 -11.70
CA ARG A 74 -0.82 9.38 -12.94
C ARG A 74 -0.75 10.37 -14.10
N ASP A 75 0.43 10.68 -14.62
CA ASP A 75 0.56 11.53 -15.81
C ASP A 75 -0.23 10.96 -16.99
N HIS A 76 -1.26 11.67 -17.45
CA HIS A 76 -2.01 11.30 -18.65
C HIS A 76 -1.40 11.97 -19.88
N ASN A 77 -0.15 11.65 -20.22
CA ASN A 77 0.40 12.03 -21.52
C ASN A 77 -0.30 11.20 -22.61
N ARG A 78 -1.53 11.61 -22.98
CA ARG A 78 -2.36 11.00 -24.03
C ARG A 78 -1.85 11.33 -25.43
N THR A 79 -0.81 12.13 -25.55
CA THR A 79 -0.17 12.44 -26.83
C THR A 79 0.73 11.29 -27.24
N CYS A 80 0.44 10.67 -28.39
CA CYS A 80 1.28 9.59 -28.91
C CYS A 80 2.68 10.12 -29.25
N PRO A 81 3.79 9.52 -28.78
CA PRO A 81 5.14 10.00 -29.05
C PRO A 81 5.57 9.82 -30.52
N VAL A 82 4.91 8.93 -31.27
CA VAL A 82 5.23 8.63 -32.67
C VAL A 82 4.59 9.66 -33.61
N CYS A 83 3.28 9.85 -33.52
CA CYS A 83 2.55 10.74 -34.42
C CYS A 83 2.20 12.11 -33.81
N LYS A 84 2.50 12.33 -32.52
CA LYS A 84 2.18 13.54 -31.74
C LYS A 84 0.69 13.91 -31.74
N LYS A 85 -0.18 12.99 -32.12
CA LYS A 85 -1.64 13.16 -32.04
C LYS A 85 -2.12 12.84 -30.63
N TYR A 86 -3.07 13.63 -30.15
CA TYR A 86 -3.75 13.37 -28.89
C TYR A 86 -4.73 12.19 -29.05
N SER A 87 -4.61 11.21 -28.16
CA SER A 87 -5.45 10.01 -28.12
C SER A 87 -6.82 10.30 -27.49
N PHE A 88 -7.87 10.33 -28.31
CA PHE A 88 -9.26 10.43 -27.87
C PHE A 88 -10.00 9.09 -27.83
N ARG A 89 -9.47 8.03 -28.47
CA ARG A 89 -10.20 6.77 -28.63
C ARG A 89 -9.88 5.81 -27.49
N PRO A 90 -10.87 5.18 -26.85
CA PRO A 90 -10.63 4.16 -25.81
C PRO A 90 -9.76 2.99 -26.29
N LYS A 91 -9.80 2.69 -27.59
CA LYS A 91 -8.94 1.66 -28.21
C LYS A 91 -7.46 1.98 -28.05
N ASP A 92 -7.09 3.26 -28.12
CA ASP A 92 -5.69 3.69 -27.99
C ASP A 92 -5.17 3.56 -26.56
N ASP A 93 -6.03 3.56 -25.53
CA ASP A 93 -5.61 3.46 -24.13
C ASP A 93 -4.86 2.14 -23.84
N LEU A 94 -5.29 1.02 -24.45
CA LEU A 94 -4.61 -0.27 -24.30
C LEU A 94 -3.17 -0.22 -24.85
N TYR A 95 -3.01 0.31 -26.07
CA TYR A 95 -1.73 0.34 -26.77
C TYR A 95 -0.80 1.41 -26.21
N MET A 96 -1.33 2.55 -25.75
CA MET A 96 -0.54 3.57 -25.06
C MET A 96 0.03 3.04 -23.74
N ASN A 97 -0.74 2.24 -22.98
CA ASN A 97 -0.26 1.64 -21.73
C ASN A 97 0.78 0.53 -21.95
N LYS A 98 0.63 -0.30 -22.99
CA LYS A 98 1.52 -1.45 -23.24
C LYS A 98 2.73 -1.13 -24.10
N PHE A 99 2.58 -0.29 -25.11
CA PHE A 99 3.57 -0.05 -26.17
C PHE A 99 3.95 1.42 -26.34
N GLU A 100 3.39 2.33 -25.55
CA GLU A 100 3.63 3.78 -25.65
C GLU A 100 3.34 4.35 -27.05
N ALA A 101 2.36 3.77 -27.77
CA ALA A 101 1.95 4.21 -29.10
C ALA A 101 0.43 4.12 -29.28
N CYS A 102 -0.14 4.97 -30.13
CA CYS A 102 -1.56 4.83 -30.50
C CYS A 102 -1.79 3.59 -31.36
N PHE A 103 -3.04 3.17 -31.50
CA PHE A 103 -3.41 1.97 -32.26
C PHE A 103 -2.94 2.01 -33.71
N GLU A 104 -3.02 3.17 -34.37
CA GLU A 104 -2.54 3.33 -35.76
C GLU A 104 -1.02 3.10 -35.86
N CYS A 105 -0.25 3.63 -34.90
CA CYS A 105 1.20 3.45 -34.87
C CYS A 105 1.58 2.03 -34.47
N TYR A 106 0.77 1.38 -33.62
CA TYR A 106 0.93 -0.04 -33.29
C TYR A 106 0.87 -0.91 -34.56
N ILE A 107 -0.20 -0.77 -35.35
CA ILE A 107 -0.34 -1.51 -36.62
C ILE A 107 0.83 -1.22 -37.57
N GLN A 108 1.20 0.06 -37.72
CA GLN A 108 2.22 0.44 -38.71
C GLN A 108 3.64 0.01 -38.34
N TYR A 109 4.00 -0.01 -37.05
CA TYR A 109 5.40 -0.12 -36.63
C TYR A 109 5.69 -1.23 -35.61
N VAL A 110 4.69 -1.71 -34.88
CA VAL A 110 4.86 -2.66 -33.76
C VAL A 110 4.35 -4.04 -34.12
N GLU A 111 3.23 -4.14 -34.82
CA GLU A 111 2.66 -5.40 -35.29
C GLU A 111 3.74 -6.18 -36.08
N ASP A 112 3.92 -7.44 -35.68
CA ASP A 112 4.94 -8.39 -36.16
C ASP A 112 6.41 -7.99 -35.96
N ARG A 113 6.70 -6.88 -35.26
CA ARG A 113 8.05 -6.33 -35.01
C ARG A 113 8.25 -5.93 -33.54
N GLU A 114 7.62 -6.66 -32.62
CA GLU A 114 7.63 -6.33 -31.20
C GLU A 114 9.05 -6.35 -30.58
N GLU A 115 9.91 -7.27 -31.02
CA GLU A 115 11.31 -7.35 -30.56
C GLU A 115 12.11 -6.08 -30.89
N ARG A 116 11.88 -5.52 -32.09
CA ARG A 116 12.49 -4.25 -32.53
C ARG A 116 11.94 -3.06 -31.73
N TRP A 117 10.67 -3.12 -31.33
CA TRP A 117 10.07 -2.09 -30.50
C TRP A 117 10.61 -2.11 -29.06
N ALA A 118 10.82 -3.32 -28.52
CA ALA A 118 11.36 -3.56 -27.18
C ALA A 118 12.82 -3.11 -27.04
N THR A 119 13.62 -3.18 -28.11
CA THR A 119 15.00 -2.66 -28.13
C THR A 119 15.08 -1.13 -28.21
N GLY A 120 13.94 -0.44 -28.24
CA GLY A 120 13.87 1.03 -28.16
C GLY A 120 13.95 1.76 -29.50
N TRP A 121 13.80 1.05 -30.63
CA TRP A 121 13.68 1.68 -31.95
C TRP A 121 12.35 2.45 -32.05
N ARG A 122 12.38 3.64 -32.68
CA ARG A 122 11.20 4.49 -32.93
C ARG A 122 11.34 5.18 -34.30
N PRO A 123 10.27 5.33 -35.09
CA PRO A 123 10.33 5.85 -36.47
C PRO A 123 10.89 7.28 -36.62
N ASN A 124 10.79 8.13 -35.59
CA ASN A 124 11.25 9.52 -35.65
C ASN A 124 12.72 9.74 -35.24
N LYS A 125 13.49 8.67 -34.94
CA LYS A 125 14.92 8.79 -34.59
C LYS A 125 15.85 8.97 -35.80
N GLU A 126 15.33 8.82 -37.02
CA GLU A 126 16.13 8.84 -38.26
C GLU A 126 15.88 10.09 -39.12
N LYS A 127 15.40 11.20 -38.53
CA LYS A 127 15.30 12.51 -39.20
C LYS A 127 16.29 13.51 -38.64
#